data_AF-A0A968YB89-F1
#
_entry.id   AF-A0A968YB89-F1
#
_cell.length_a   1.000
_cell.length_b   1.000
_cell.length_c   1.000
_cell.angle_alpha   90.00
_cell.angle_beta   90.00
_cell.angle_gamma   90.00
#
_symmetry.space_group_name_H-M   'P 1'
#
loop_
_entity.id
_entity.type
_entity.pdbx_description
1 polymer ?
#
loop_
_entity_poly.entity_id
_entity_poly.type
_entity_poly.pdbx_seq_one_letter_code
_entity_poly.pdbx_strand_id
1 'polypeptide(L)' 'MNPILLIAAILISWLVFTWLLRVAKTTLKTAFLIAAVVLGLQLILGIGPDQVWQTIKELPQLIQNLVSGQS' A
#
# COMPACT_ATOMS: atom_id res chain seq x y z
N MET A 1 -21.50 -35.95 13.13
CA MET A 1 -20.48 -35.08 12.52
C MET A 1 -20.06 -35.73 11.21
N ASN A 2 -20.27 -35.09 10.06
CA ASN A 2 -19.99 -35.72 8.76
C ASN A 2 -18.49 -35.69 8.47
N PRO A 3 -17.82 -36.84 8.28
CA PRO A 3 -16.38 -36.89 8.01
C PRO A 3 -15.97 -36.12 6.75
N ILE A 4 -16.89 -35.97 5.80
CA ILE A 4 -16.74 -35.17 4.58
C ILE A 4 -16.47 -33.69 4.89
N LEU A 5 -17.15 -33.12 5.88
CA LEU A 5 -16.94 -31.72 6.29
C LEU A 5 -15.55 -31.52 6.91
N LEU A 6 -15.06 -32.49 7.68
CA LEU A 6 -13.72 -32.44 8.26
C LEU A 6 -12.65 -32.42 7.16
N ILE A 7 -12.79 -33.30 6.16
CA ILE A 7 -11.83 -33.39 5.05
C ILE A 7 -11.87 -32.11 4.19
N ALA A 8 -13.06 -31.59 3.90
CA ALA A 8 -13.22 -30.33 3.18
C ALA A 8 -12.62 -29.14 3.94
N ALA A 9 -12.84 -29.06 5.25
CA ALA A 9 -12.28 -28.01 6.09
C ALA A 9 -10.75 -28.04 6.13
N ILE A 10 -10.14 -29.23 6.21
CA ILE A 10 -8.68 -29.39 6.18
C ILE A 10 -8.12 -28.92 4.83
N LEU A 11 -8.73 -29.31 3.72
CA LEU A 11 -8.34 -28.89 2.37
C LEU A 11 -8.44 -27.37 2.18
N ILE A 12 -9.56 -26.76 2.59
CA ILE A 12 -9.77 -25.32 2.47
C ILE A 12 -8.82 -24.56 3.40
N SER A 13 -8.65 -25.00 4.64
CA SER A 13 -7.71 -24.40 5.59
C SER A 13 -6.29 -24.41 5.04
N TRP A 14 -5.84 -25.54 4.46
CA TRP A 14 -4.54 -25.63 3.81
C TRP A 14 -4.40 -24.68 2.61
N LEU A 15 -5.45 -24.56 1.79
CA LEU A 15 -5.46 -23.65 0.65
C LEU A 15 -5.38 -22.18 1.09
N VAL A 16 -6.17 -21.79 2.09
CA VAL A 16 -6.15 -20.44 2.65
C VAL A 16 -4.81 -20.13 3.32
N PHE A 17 -4.23 -21.09 4.05
CA PHE A 17 -2.92 -20.95 4.70
C PHE A 17 -1.81 -20.72 3.67
N THR A 18 -1.78 -21.54 2.61
CA THR A 18 -0.79 -21.39 1.53
C THR A 18 -0.98 -20.09 0.77
N TRP A 19 -2.22 -19.65 0.56
CA TRP A 19 -2.53 -18.35 -0.05
C TRP A 19 -2.07 -17.18 0.83
N LEU A 20 -2.33 -17.23 2.15
CA LEU A 20 -1.88 -16.24 3.13
C LEU A 20 -0.36 -16.04 3.09
N LEU A 21 0.41 -17.13 3.04
CA LEU A 21 1.87 -17.04 2.92
C LEU A 21 2.32 -16.36 1.63
N ARG A 22 1.60 -16.58 0.52
CA ARG A 22 1.87 -15.90 -0.76
C ARG A 22 1.54 -14.41 -0.66
N VAL A 23 0.38 -14.08 -0.12
CA VAL A 23 -0.06 -12.68 0.05
C VAL A 23 0.87 -11.93 0.99
N ALA A 24 1.25 -12.52 2.12
CA ALA A 24 2.19 -11.90 3.05
C ALA A 24 3.53 -11.57 2.38
N LYS A 25 4.06 -12.49 1.56
CA LYS A 25 5.29 -12.24 0.78
C LYS A 25 5.12 -11.14 -0.26
N THR A 26 3.97 -11.09 -0.94
CA THR A 26 3.65 -10.03 -1.90
C THR A 26 3.52 -8.68 -1.21
N THR A 27 2.76 -8.60 -0.13
CA THR A 27 2.58 -7.38 0.67
C THR A 27 3.90 -6.90 1.24
N LEU A 28 4.75 -7.81 1.75
CA LEU A 28 6.06 -7.45 2.28
C LEU A 28 6.97 -6.90 1.17
N LYS A 29 6.98 -7.50 -0.03
CA LYS A 29 7.72 -6.97 -1.17
C LYS A 29 7.23 -5.58 -1.58
N THR A 30 5.92 -5.38 -1.66
CA THR A 30 5.33 -4.09 -2.04
C THR A 30 5.61 -3.03 -0.97
N ALA A 31 5.40 -3.34 0.31
CA ALA A 31 5.69 -2.45 1.42
C ALA A 31 7.18 -2.12 1.51
N PHE A 32 8.06 -3.10 1.28
CA PHE A 32 9.51 -2.89 1.24
C PHE A 32 9.93 -1.99 0.07
N LEU A 33 9.35 -2.18 -1.11
CA LEU A 33 9.58 -1.29 -2.26
C LEU A 33 9.14 0.14 -1.97
N ILE A 34 7.93 0.31 -1.43
CA ILE A 34 7.41 1.62 -1.04
C ILE A 34 8.34 2.23 0.02
N ALA A 35 8.70 1.50 1.06
CA ALA A 35 9.63 1.95 2.09
C ALA A 35 10.99 2.33 1.51
N ALA A 36 11.55 1.55 0.59
CA ALA A 36 12.82 1.84 -0.06
C ALA A 36 12.75 3.11 -0.93
N VAL A 37 11.68 3.29 -1.70
CA VAL A 37 11.45 4.51 -2.49
C VAL A 37 11.28 5.72 -1.58
N VAL A 38 10.48 5.59 -0.52
CA VAL A 38 10.22 6.66 0.46
C VAL A 38 11.50 7.03 1.20
N LEU A 39 12.28 6.05 1.67
CA LEU A 39 13.57 6.28 2.31
C LEU A 39 14.56 6.92 1.33
N GLY A 40 14.60 6.48 0.07
CA GLY A 40 15.41 7.12 -0.97
C GLY A 40 15.03 8.58 -1.18
N LEU A 41 13.73 8.88 -1.31
CA LEU A 41 13.21 10.25 -1.39
C LEU A 41 13.57 11.06 -0.14
N GLN A 42 13.38 10.49 1.06
CA GLN A 42 13.69 11.17 2.31
C GLN A 42 15.19 11.45 2.47
N LEU A 43 16.06 10.55 2.00
CA LEU A 43 17.51 10.74 2.06
C LEU A 43 18.02 11.73 1.00
N ILE A 44 17.42 11.76 -0.20
CA ILE A 44 17.85 12.64 -1.30
C ILE A 44 17.23 14.04 -1.18
N LEU A 45 15.94 14.12 -0.85
CA LEU A 45 15.16 15.36 -0.83
C LEU A 45 14.92 15.89 0.59
N GLY A 46 15.16 15.09 1.64
CA GLY A 46 14.95 15.49 3.04
C GLY A 46 13.49 15.47 3.52
N ILE A 47 12.55 15.03 2.66
CA ILE A 47 11.11 15.17 2.87
C ILE A 47 10.48 13.79 3.10
N GLY A 48 9.66 13.68 4.15
CA GLY A 48 8.96 12.46 4.52
C GLY A 48 7.71 12.17 3.65
N PRO A 49 7.18 10.94 3.68
CA PRO A 49 6.05 10.51 2.87
C PRO A 49 4.77 11.30 3.15
N ASP A 50 4.53 11.67 4.42
CA ASP A 50 3.39 12.50 4.81
C ASP A 50 3.43 13.89 4.17
N GLN A 51 4.64 14.46 4.03
CA GLN A 51 4.81 15.77 3.39
C GLN A 51 4.60 15.68 1.89
N VAL A 52 5.08 14.61 1.22
CA VAL A 52 4.77 14.36 -0.20
C VAL A 52 3.25 14.27 -0.40
N TRP A 53 2.56 13.55 0.47
CA TRP A 53 1.10 13.42 0.40
C TRP A 53 0.37 14.74 0.68
N GLN A 54 0.85 15.54 1.64
CA GLN A 54 0.31 16.87 1.91
C GLN A 54 0.51 17.80 0.72
N THR A 55 1.73 17.87 0.15
CA THR A 55 2.02 18.68 -1.03
C THR A 55 1.11 18.29 -2.20
N ILE A 56 0.92 17.00 -2.48
CA ILE A 56 0.02 16.55 -3.55
C ILE A 56 -1.43 17.01 -3.31
N LYS A 57 -1.90 17.04 -2.06
CA LYS A 57 -3.25 17.54 -1.74
C LYS A 57 -3.38 19.05 -1.87
N GLU A 58 -2.30 19.79 -1.66
CA GLU A 58 -2.27 21.25 -1.77
C GLU A 58 -2.06 21.73 -3.22
N LEU A 59 -1.47 20.90 -4.08
CA LEU A 59 -1.28 21.21 -5.51
C LEU A 59 -2.58 21.60 -6.25
N PRO A 60 -3.71 20.87 -6.13
CA PRO A 60 -4.98 21.27 -6.75
C PRO A 60 -5.43 22.66 -6.34
N GLN A 61 -5.23 23.00 -5.07
CA GLN A 61 -5.66 24.28 -4.50
C GLN A 61 -4.75 25.42 -4.97
N LEU A 62 -3.44 25.18 -5.05
CA LEU A 62 -2.49 26.10 -5.69
C LEU A 62 -2.83 26.33 -7.17
N ILE A 63 -3.15 25.27 -7.91
CA ILE A 63 -3.54 25.37 -9.33
C ILE A 63 -4.85 26.16 -9.46
N GLN A 64 -5.85 25.90 -8.60
CA GLN A 64 -7.10 26.66 -8.59
C GLN A 64 -6.85 28.13 -8.32
N ASN A 65 -6.05 28.48 -7.30
CA ASN A 65 -5.71 29.87 -6.97
C ASN A 65 -4.93 30.57 -8.10
N LEU A 66 -4.03 29.85 -8.79
CA LEU A 66 -3.30 30.38 -9.95
C LEU A 66 -4.21 30.59 -11.18
N VAL A 67 -5.19 29.70 -11.39
CA VAL A 67 -6.17 29.82 -12.49
C VAL A 67 -7.25 30.86 -12.20
N SER A 68 -7.66 31.01 -10.94
CA SER A 68 -8.74 31.94 -10.54
C SER A 68 -8.24 33.32 -10.10
N GLY A 69 -6.95 33.48 -9.78
CA GLY A 69 -6.32 34.77 -9.44
C GLY A 69 -5.90 35.63 -10.65
N GLN A 70 -6.34 35.28 -11.86
CA GLN A 70 -5.98 35.96 -13.12
C GLN A 70 -7.23 36.45 -13.89
N SER A 71 -8.32 36.79 -13.21
CA SER A 71 -9.52 37.40 -13.82
C SER A 71 -10.04 38.57 -13.01
#